data_AF-A0A8H6AZI0-F1
#
_entry.id   AF-A0A8H6AZI0-F1
#
_cell.length_a   1.000
_cell.length_b   1.000
_cell.length_c   1.000
_cell.angle_alpha   90.00
_cell.angle_beta   90.00
_cell.angle_gamma   90.00
#
_symmetry.space_group_name_H-M   'P 1'
#
loop_
_entity.id
_entity.type
_entity.pdbx_description
1 polymer ?
#
loop_
_entity_poly.entity_id
_entity_poly.type
_entity_poly.pdbx_seq_one_letter_code
_entity_poly.pdbx_strand_id
1 'polypeptide(L)'
;MAPNSDAYHPQDALKAGINGALITGTAGAFASAIQNSLHKKNIGMMGVFTRTGGTAFVFTAMGGTYEFTKYASANLREKNDTYNTAIGGFLAGSVLGLRFGTTPAVLGFGTLAAVVLSAFDYTGGAITGYKRDPNVDEFERKEFLRKNRRIPVEQTVAELGEGRGIYGPGYDERRRERIKERYDLQQRISQLGNLSLVGGERQDATDHCLASITRLSNEVADATDYLPAYDQRTYSQASISWKSLSENLQEVKAKAAPRARFRFTSSKNSSAVSINDAAQLAQESLSATLKASMLSSTESSLATTPANVMTPPGEESARDTVGDLPSFSKNYNAEMASASGPIRKPSFSEASTINITGHTGLHIILPSSASRATSSGAITKLNGCIVDMSVPTANGAPFAGLSLKNIKHSLVIAGHVAGAAHITGIENSIIVVTSRQVRMHDCKNVDIYLHCASRPIIEDCSNVRFSPIPNSQNVTDESIKNQWDQVDDFKWLKAEHSPNWSILPEEERLEEEIWTDVIPGGPGVGLDDILKKIGLTGR
;
A
#
# COMPACT_ATOMS: atom_id res chain seq x y z
N MET A 1 24.21 -5.76 -5.63
CA MET A 1 25.01 -5.99 -6.84
C MET A 1 24.27 -6.96 -7.75
N ALA A 2 23.50 -6.46 -8.72
CA ALA A 2 23.10 -7.27 -9.86
C ALA A 2 24.31 -7.35 -10.81
N PRO A 3 24.70 -8.53 -11.29
CA PRO A 3 25.88 -8.71 -12.13
C PRO A 3 25.58 -8.21 -13.55
N ASN A 4 26.62 -7.63 -14.17
CA ASN A 4 26.79 -7.37 -15.59
C ASN A 4 25.75 -6.52 -16.32
N SER A 5 26.24 -5.40 -16.84
CA SER A 5 25.68 -4.66 -17.96
C SER A 5 25.43 -5.60 -19.16
N ASP A 6 24.21 -6.08 -19.29
CA ASP A 6 23.68 -6.48 -20.60
C ASP A 6 23.54 -5.19 -21.40
N ALA A 7 24.60 -4.83 -22.12
CA ALA A 7 24.55 -3.76 -23.10
C ALA A 7 23.36 -4.04 -24.03
N TYR A 8 22.48 -3.05 -24.21
CA TYR A 8 21.31 -3.23 -25.04
C TYR A 8 21.73 -3.57 -26.46
N HIS A 9 21.23 -4.69 -26.97
CA HIS A 9 21.42 -5.08 -28.36
C HIS A 9 20.18 -4.67 -29.17
N PRO A 10 20.35 -3.81 -30.20
CA PRO A 10 19.26 -3.41 -31.08
C PRO A 10 18.57 -4.61 -31.70
N GLN A 11 17.24 -4.58 -31.67
CA GLN A 11 16.38 -5.65 -32.18
C GLN A 11 15.74 -5.21 -33.50
N ASP A 12 15.56 -6.14 -34.44
CA ASP A 12 14.87 -5.84 -35.70
C ASP A 12 13.35 -5.81 -35.47
N ALA A 13 12.84 -4.60 -35.19
CA ALA A 13 11.42 -4.37 -34.94
C ALA A 13 10.53 -4.72 -36.16
N LEU A 14 11.04 -4.56 -37.38
CA LEU A 14 10.28 -4.86 -38.59
C LEU A 14 10.10 -6.37 -38.74
N LYS A 15 11.20 -7.13 -38.61
CA LYS A 15 11.15 -8.60 -38.64
C LYS A 15 10.29 -9.15 -37.51
N ALA A 16 10.41 -8.60 -36.31
CA ALA A 16 9.58 -8.99 -35.17
C ALA A 16 8.09 -8.70 -35.39
N GLY A 17 7.75 -7.51 -35.92
CA GLY A 17 6.38 -7.16 -36.30
C GLY A 17 5.80 -8.10 -37.36
N ILE A 18 6.57 -8.45 -38.40
CA ILE A 18 6.15 -9.41 -39.43
C ILE A 18 5.90 -10.80 -38.81
N ASN A 19 6.81 -11.28 -37.96
CA ASN A 19 6.65 -12.57 -37.29
C ASN A 19 5.43 -12.57 -36.35
N GLY A 20 5.24 -11.51 -35.58
CA GLY A 20 4.09 -11.32 -34.70
C GLY A 20 2.78 -11.32 -35.48
N ALA A 21 2.72 -10.58 -36.59
CA ALA A 21 1.57 -10.54 -37.49
C ALA A 21 1.28 -11.92 -38.11
N LEU A 22 2.30 -12.67 -38.51
CA LEU A 22 2.15 -14.00 -39.09
C LEU A 22 1.60 -15.01 -38.07
N ILE A 23 2.18 -15.04 -36.86
CA ILE A 23 1.76 -15.98 -35.79
C ILE A 23 0.33 -15.67 -35.34
N THR A 24 0.04 -14.41 -35.04
CA THR A 24 -1.31 -14.03 -34.61
C THR A 24 -2.31 -14.10 -35.75
N GLY A 25 -1.92 -13.77 -36.98
CA GLY A 25 -2.77 -13.88 -38.17
C GLY A 25 -3.15 -15.30 -38.52
N THR A 26 -2.24 -16.28 -38.36
CA THR A 26 -2.58 -17.70 -38.52
C THR A 26 -3.58 -18.18 -37.46
N ALA A 27 -3.38 -17.78 -36.20
CA ALA A 27 -4.35 -18.03 -35.13
C ALA A 27 -5.72 -17.37 -35.40
N GLY A 28 -5.70 -16.14 -35.92
CA GLY A 28 -6.90 -15.40 -36.32
C GLY A 28 -7.64 -16.02 -37.50
N ALA A 29 -6.92 -16.55 -38.50
CA ALA A 29 -7.49 -17.29 -39.61
C ALA A 29 -8.15 -18.60 -39.13
N PHE A 30 -7.52 -19.31 -38.20
CA PHE A 30 -8.10 -20.49 -37.57
C PHE A 30 -9.37 -20.15 -36.77
N ALA A 31 -9.34 -19.09 -35.96
CA ALA A 31 -10.51 -18.59 -35.24
C ALA A 31 -11.63 -18.16 -36.20
N SER A 32 -11.29 -17.52 -37.32
CA SER A 32 -12.24 -17.16 -38.39
C SER A 32 -12.89 -18.40 -39.01
N ALA A 33 -12.12 -19.46 -39.26
CA ALA A 33 -12.64 -20.72 -39.78
C ALA A 33 -13.62 -21.39 -38.81
N ILE A 34 -13.32 -21.39 -37.50
CA ILE A 34 -14.24 -21.87 -36.45
C ILE A 34 -15.50 -21.01 -36.39
N GLN A 35 -15.37 -19.69 -36.44
CA GLN A 35 -16.54 -18.79 -36.45
C GLN A 35 -17.43 -19.03 -37.68
N ASN A 36 -16.83 -19.34 -38.84
CA ASN A 36 -17.59 -19.67 -40.04
C ASN A 36 -18.30 -21.03 -39.93
N SER A 37 -17.67 -22.05 -39.31
CA SER A 37 -18.29 -23.37 -39.14
C SER A 37 -19.42 -23.38 -38.11
N LEU A 38 -19.35 -22.52 -37.08
CA LEU A 38 -20.40 -22.36 -36.07
C LEU A 38 -21.57 -21.50 -36.52
N HIS A 39 -21.55 -20.98 -37.75
CA HIS A 39 -22.60 -20.11 -38.23
C HIS A 39 -23.88 -20.89 -38.53
N LYS A 40 -25.03 -20.43 -38.02
CA LYS A 40 -26.34 -21.12 -38.14
C LYS A 40 -26.85 -21.30 -39.57
N LYS A 41 -26.33 -20.50 -40.51
CA LYS A 41 -26.66 -20.58 -41.95
C LYS A 41 -25.46 -21.14 -42.69
N ASN A 42 -25.70 -21.94 -43.73
CA ASN A 42 -24.64 -22.46 -44.58
C ASN A 42 -23.96 -21.30 -45.33
N ILE A 43 -22.87 -20.80 -44.76
CA ILE A 43 -21.97 -19.86 -45.41
C ILE A 43 -20.83 -20.72 -45.94
N GLY A 44 -20.76 -20.87 -47.26
CA GLY A 44 -19.71 -21.66 -47.91
C GLY A 44 -18.30 -21.20 -47.54
N MET A 45 -17.27 -21.90 -48.03
CA MET A 45 -15.86 -21.69 -47.65
C MET A 45 -15.38 -20.21 -47.74
N MET A 46 -15.91 -19.44 -48.70
CA MET A 46 -15.58 -18.01 -48.85
C MET A 46 -16.07 -17.13 -47.68
N GLY A 47 -16.94 -17.64 -46.81
CA GLY A 47 -17.39 -16.97 -45.59
C GLY A 47 -16.26 -16.64 -44.61
N VAL A 48 -15.21 -17.46 -44.60
CA VAL A 48 -14.00 -17.27 -43.77
C VAL A 48 -13.31 -15.94 -44.05
N PHE A 49 -13.35 -15.49 -45.30
CA PHE A 49 -12.73 -14.22 -45.73
C PHE A 49 -13.73 -13.07 -45.78
N THR A 50 -14.96 -13.34 -46.19
CA THR A 50 -15.97 -12.30 -46.47
C THR A 50 -16.81 -11.89 -45.26
N ARG A 51 -17.07 -12.81 -44.33
CA ARG A 51 -17.94 -12.60 -43.16
C ARG A 51 -17.16 -12.57 -41.85
N THR A 52 -16.29 -13.55 -41.63
CA THR A 52 -15.50 -13.68 -40.40
C THR A 52 -14.06 -13.18 -40.56
N GLY A 53 -13.68 -12.74 -41.78
CA GLY A 53 -12.33 -12.27 -42.11
C GLY A 53 -11.85 -11.08 -41.28
N GLY A 54 -12.77 -10.27 -40.74
CA GLY A 54 -12.43 -9.20 -39.79
C GLY A 54 -11.74 -9.71 -38.53
N THR A 55 -12.02 -10.93 -38.08
CA THR A 55 -11.33 -11.54 -36.94
C THR A 55 -9.87 -11.86 -37.29
N ALA A 56 -9.61 -12.41 -38.47
CA ALA A 56 -8.24 -12.66 -38.92
C ALA A 56 -7.44 -11.35 -39.03
N PHE A 57 -8.04 -10.30 -39.60
CA PHE A 57 -7.42 -8.98 -39.71
C PHE A 57 -7.07 -8.38 -38.34
N VAL A 58 -8.01 -8.40 -37.38
CA VAL A 58 -7.78 -7.87 -36.03
C VAL A 58 -6.63 -8.58 -35.34
N PHE A 59 -6.58 -9.92 -35.41
CA PHE A 59 -5.49 -10.69 -34.80
C PHE A 59 -4.13 -10.36 -35.43
N THR A 60 -4.04 -10.36 -36.77
CA THR A 60 -2.82 -9.97 -37.49
C THR A 60 -2.34 -8.57 -37.09
N ALA A 61 -3.26 -7.60 -37.07
CA ALA A 61 -2.95 -6.22 -36.72
C ALA A 61 -2.50 -6.11 -35.25
N MET A 62 -3.19 -6.78 -34.32
CA MET A 62 -2.81 -6.79 -32.90
C MET A 62 -1.39 -7.35 -32.67
N GLY A 63 -1.07 -8.52 -33.24
CA GLY A 63 0.24 -9.13 -33.03
C GLY A 63 1.37 -8.38 -33.73
N GLY A 64 1.11 -7.86 -34.93
CA GLY A 64 2.08 -7.04 -35.66
C GLY A 64 2.39 -5.74 -34.94
N THR A 65 1.35 -5.02 -34.49
CA THR A 65 1.51 -3.78 -33.72
C THR A 65 2.19 -4.03 -32.38
N TYR A 66 1.82 -5.09 -31.65
CA TYR A 66 2.42 -5.43 -30.36
C TYR A 66 3.94 -5.64 -30.47
N GLU A 67 4.38 -6.57 -31.33
CA GLU A 67 5.80 -6.92 -31.47
C GLU A 67 6.62 -5.75 -32.05
N PHE A 68 6.12 -5.10 -33.11
CA PHE A 68 6.80 -3.95 -33.70
C PHE A 68 7.01 -2.84 -32.68
N THR A 69 5.95 -2.43 -31.97
CA THR A 69 6.02 -1.32 -31.03
C THR A 69 6.87 -1.66 -29.80
N LYS A 70 6.80 -2.90 -29.31
CA LYS A 70 7.65 -3.36 -28.20
C LYS A 70 9.14 -3.18 -28.53
N TYR A 71 9.59 -3.67 -29.67
CA TYR A 71 11.01 -3.57 -30.06
C TYR A 71 11.41 -2.18 -30.57
N ALA A 72 10.51 -1.45 -31.23
CA ALA A 72 10.76 -0.07 -31.62
C ALA A 72 10.96 0.83 -30.37
N SER A 73 10.13 0.67 -29.34
CA SER A 73 10.28 1.33 -28.04
C SER A 73 11.59 0.94 -27.36
N ALA A 74 11.92 -0.35 -27.37
CA ALA A 74 13.16 -0.84 -26.78
C ALA A 74 14.40 -0.24 -27.46
N ASN A 75 14.39 -0.13 -28.80
CA ASN A 75 15.47 0.48 -29.57
C ASN A 75 15.62 1.97 -29.31
N LEU A 76 14.51 2.72 -29.21
CA LEU A 76 14.53 4.15 -28.92
C LEU A 76 15.03 4.47 -27.51
N ARG A 77 14.74 3.59 -26.55
CA ARG A 77 15.11 3.76 -25.14
C ARG A 77 16.41 3.07 -24.77
N GLU A 78 16.97 2.29 -25.70
CA GLU A 78 18.13 1.41 -25.51
C GLU A 78 18.02 0.58 -24.22
N LYS A 79 16.81 0.11 -23.91
CA LYS A 79 16.48 -0.59 -22.67
C LYS A 79 15.45 -1.67 -22.94
N ASN A 80 15.66 -2.87 -22.38
CA ASN A 80 14.68 -3.95 -22.37
C ASN A 80 13.97 -3.99 -21.02
N ASP A 81 12.81 -3.34 -20.92
CA ASP A 81 12.01 -3.30 -19.70
C ASP A 81 10.51 -3.50 -19.98
N THR A 82 9.72 -3.58 -18.90
CA THR A 82 8.28 -3.80 -18.92
C THR A 82 7.50 -2.64 -19.53
N TYR A 83 8.09 -1.44 -19.61
CA TYR A 83 7.49 -0.29 -20.26
C TYR A 83 7.34 -0.51 -21.77
N ASN A 84 8.30 -1.20 -22.42
CA ASN A 84 8.18 -1.54 -23.84
C ASN A 84 6.97 -2.45 -24.08
N THR A 85 6.76 -3.43 -23.20
CA THR A 85 5.60 -4.32 -23.22
C THR A 85 4.30 -3.55 -22.96
N ALA A 86 4.31 -2.56 -22.06
CA ALA A 86 3.14 -1.71 -21.80
C ALA A 86 2.75 -0.88 -23.02
N ILE A 87 3.71 -0.25 -23.72
CA ILE A 87 3.45 0.57 -24.91
C ILE A 87 2.96 -0.30 -26.07
N GLY A 88 3.60 -1.45 -26.30
CA GLY A 88 3.15 -2.43 -27.30
C GLY A 88 1.75 -2.96 -26.99
N GLY A 89 1.48 -3.29 -25.72
CA GLY A 89 0.17 -3.74 -25.24
C GLY A 89 -0.92 -2.68 -25.41
N PHE A 90 -0.61 -1.41 -25.13
CA PHE A 90 -1.54 -0.31 -25.31
C PHE A 90 -1.97 -0.15 -26.77
N LEU A 91 -1.01 -0.15 -27.70
CA LEU A 91 -1.32 0.01 -29.12
C LEU A 91 -2.05 -1.22 -29.68
N ALA A 92 -1.65 -2.43 -29.31
CA ALA A 92 -2.35 -3.65 -29.72
C ALA A 92 -3.78 -3.73 -29.15
N GLY A 93 -3.98 -3.36 -27.87
CA GLY A 93 -5.31 -3.28 -27.27
C GLY A 93 -6.18 -2.20 -27.92
N SER A 94 -5.57 -1.08 -28.32
CA SER A 94 -6.25 -0.02 -29.07
C SER A 94 -6.76 -0.52 -30.43
N VAL A 95 -5.98 -1.36 -31.13
CA VAL A 95 -6.39 -2.00 -32.40
C VAL A 95 -7.64 -2.89 -32.20
N LEU A 96 -7.73 -3.62 -31.09
CA LEU A 96 -8.94 -4.36 -30.75
C LEU A 96 -10.14 -3.43 -30.49
N GLY A 97 -9.90 -2.32 -29.79
CA GLY A 97 -10.91 -1.31 -29.49
C GLY A 97 -11.48 -0.61 -30.73
N LEU A 98 -10.69 -0.47 -31.81
CA LEU A 98 -11.14 0.12 -33.08
C LEU A 98 -12.33 -0.65 -33.69
N ARG A 99 -12.46 -1.95 -33.41
CA ARG A 99 -13.61 -2.76 -33.88
C ARG A 99 -14.95 -2.25 -33.34
N PHE A 100 -14.95 -1.60 -32.17
CA PHE A 100 -16.15 -1.07 -31.53
C PHE A 100 -16.47 0.37 -31.97
N GLY A 101 -15.58 1.04 -32.70
CA GLY A 101 -15.85 2.35 -33.31
C GLY A 101 -16.02 3.52 -32.34
N THR A 102 -15.64 3.38 -31.06
CA THR A 102 -15.77 4.44 -30.05
C THR A 102 -14.43 4.76 -29.40
N THR A 103 -14.18 6.05 -29.13
CA THR A 103 -12.93 6.49 -28.47
C THR A 103 -12.74 5.91 -27.06
N PRO A 104 -13.79 5.74 -26.22
CA PRO A 104 -13.63 5.11 -24.92
C PRO A 104 -13.26 3.63 -25.02
N ALA A 105 -13.76 2.91 -26.04
CA ALA A 105 -13.37 1.52 -26.26
C ALA A 105 -11.89 1.41 -26.64
N VAL A 106 -11.39 2.27 -27.53
CA VAL A 106 -9.96 2.28 -27.91
C VAL A 106 -9.07 2.49 -26.68
N LEU A 107 -9.37 3.51 -25.87
CA LEU A 107 -8.60 3.80 -24.66
C LEU A 107 -8.77 2.71 -23.58
N GLY A 108 -9.98 2.18 -23.40
CA GLY A 108 -10.28 1.14 -22.42
C GLY A 108 -9.57 -0.17 -22.72
N PHE A 109 -9.68 -0.68 -23.96
CA PHE A 109 -8.99 -1.90 -24.37
C PHE A 109 -7.47 -1.71 -24.41
N GLY A 110 -6.98 -0.53 -24.83
CA GLY A 110 -5.56 -0.18 -24.79
C GLY A 110 -5.00 -0.19 -23.37
N THR A 111 -5.61 0.55 -22.44
CA THR A 111 -5.15 0.61 -21.04
C THR A 111 -5.22 -0.75 -20.34
N LEU A 112 -6.31 -1.51 -20.55
CA LEU A 112 -6.45 -2.85 -19.99
C LEU A 112 -5.37 -3.80 -20.50
N ALA A 113 -5.12 -3.83 -21.81
CA ALA A 113 -4.07 -4.67 -22.39
C ALA A 113 -2.68 -4.25 -21.91
N ALA A 114 -2.41 -2.94 -21.79
CA ALA A 114 -1.15 -2.43 -21.28
C ALA A 114 -0.86 -2.89 -19.84
N VAL A 115 -1.84 -2.76 -18.95
CA VAL A 115 -1.70 -3.16 -17.54
C VAL A 115 -1.53 -4.68 -17.42
N VAL A 116 -2.36 -5.47 -18.12
CA VAL A 116 -2.31 -6.94 -18.03
C VAL A 116 -0.99 -7.47 -18.59
N LEU A 117 -0.57 -7.01 -19.76
CA LEU A 117 0.67 -7.49 -20.39
C LEU A 117 1.91 -6.98 -19.65
N SER A 118 1.90 -5.75 -19.16
CA SER A 118 3.00 -5.21 -18.34
C SER A 118 3.11 -5.96 -17.02
N ALA A 119 1.99 -6.26 -16.35
CA ALA A 119 2.00 -7.07 -15.13
C ALA A 119 2.54 -8.48 -15.40
N PHE A 120 2.11 -9.10 -16.51
CA PHE A 120 2.60 -10.42 -16.90
C PHE A 120 4.11 -10.44 -17.14
N ASP A 121 4.63 -9.47 -17.91
CA ASP A 121 6.07 -9.33 -18.19
C ASP A 121 6.87 -8.98 -16.94
N TYR A 122 6.31 -8.12 -16.07
CA TYR A 122 6.88 -7.79 -14.76
C TYR A 122 7.02 -9.00 -13.85
N THR A 123 6.05 -9.94 -13.92
CA THR A 123 6.11 -11.21 -13.21
C THR A 123 6.96 -12.29 -13.90
N GLY A 124 7.70 -11.94 -14.96
CA GLY A 124 8.64 -12.83 -15.64
C GLY A 124 8.13 -13.53 -16.89
N GLY A 125 6.96 -13.15 -17.39
CA GLY A 125 6.46 -13.60 -18.70
C GLY A 125 6.24 -15.12 -18.80
N ALA A 126 6.10 -15.83 -17.68
CA ALA A 126 5.98 -17.29 -17.65
C ALA A 126 4.78 -17.75 -16.82
N ILE A 127 3.86 -18.48 -17.44
CA ILE A 127 2.68 -19.05 -16.78
C ILE A 127 3.03 -20.33 -16.00
N THR A 128 4.13 -21.00 -16.36
CA THR A 128 4.58 -22.26 -15.72
C THR A 128 5.39 -22.03 -14.44
N GLY A 129 5.52 -20.78 -14.00
CA GLY A 129 6.44 -20.37 -12.94
C GLY A 129 7.90 -20.35 -13.41
N TYR A 130 8.75 -19.73 -12.60
CA TYR A 130 10.19 -19.66 -12.87
C TYR A 130 10.83 -21.03 -12.71
N LYS A 131 11.49 -21.53 -13.76
CA LYS A 131 12.44 -22.64 -13.63
C LYS A 131 13.62 -22.14 -12.81
N ARG A 132 13.90 -22.81 -11.69
CA ARG A 132 15.06 -22.50 -10.85
C ARG A 132 16.32 -22.78 -11.67
N ASP A 133 17.26 -21.84 -11.66
CA ASP A 133 18.56 -22.04 -12.28
C ASP A 133 19.28 -23.18 -11.54
N PRO A 134 19.57 -24.31 -12.21
CA PRO A 134 20.25 -25.45 -11.58
C PRO A 134 21.72 -25.15 -11.23
N ASN A 135 22.29 -24.05 -11.73
CA ASN A 135 23.68 -23.66 -11.47
C ASN A 135 23.85 -22.76 -10.23
N VAL A 136 22.75 -22.30 -9.63
CA VAL A 136 22.81 -21.46 -8.43
C VAL A 136 22.82 -22.37 -7.20
N ASP A 137 23.92 -22.35 -6.46
CA ASP A 137 24.03 -23.12 -5.21
C ASP A 137 22.93 -22.69 -4.22
N GLU A 138 22.08 -23.63 -3.84
CA GLU A 138 21.02 -23.39 -2.86
C GLU A 138 21.58 -22.93 -1.52
N PHE A 139 22.78 -23.39 -1.17
CA PHE A 139 23.46 -22.97 0.04
C PHE A 139 23.83 -21.49 -0.05
N GLU A 140 24.48 -21.06 -1.13
CA GLU A 140 24.89 -19.67 -1.33
C GLU A 140 23.69 -18.71 -1.41
N ARG A 141 22.59 -19.10 -2.07
CA ARG A 141 21.35 -18.31 -2.09
C ARG A 141 20.71 -18.20 -0.71
N LYS A 142 20.62 -19.30 0.04
CA LYS A 142 20.08 -19.29 1.41
C LYS A 142 20.99 -18.53 2.35
N GLU A 143 22.30 -18.60 2.17
CA GLU A 143 23.28 -17.77 2.86
C GLU A 143 23.10 -16.29 2.50
N PHE A 144 22.92 -15.94 1.23
CA PHE A 144 22.65 -14.57 0.80
C PHE A 144 21.38 -14.03 1.47
N LEU A 145 20.28 -14.79 1.44
CA LEU A 145 19.03 -14.42 2.11
C LEU A 145 19.19 -14.31 3.64
N ARG A 146 20.07 -15.11 4.26
CA ARG A 146 20.38 -15.05 5.70
C ARG A 146 21.34 -13.91 6.06
N LYS A 147 22.30 -13.60 5.19
CA LYS A 147 23.31 -12.54 5.33
C LYS A 147 22.71 -11.15 5.04
N ASN A 148 21.61 -11.07 4.29
CA ASN A 148 20.86 -9.84 4.00
C ASN A 148 20.09 -9.27 5.23
N ARG A 149 20.57 -9.48 6.45
CA ARG A 149 20.06 -8.82 7.67
C ARG A 149 20.73 -7.47 7.92
N ARG A 150 21.89 -7.21 7.31
CA ARG A 150 22.64 -5.95 7.42
C ARG A 150 23.15 -5.56 6.03
N ILE A 151 22.69 -4.41 5.55
CA ILE A 151 23.13 -3.82 4.27
C ILE A 151 24.17 -2.74 4.61
N PRO A 152 25.29 -2.64 3.87
CA PRO A 152 26.24 -1.56 4.06
C PRO A 152 25.56 -0.18 3.96
N VAL A 153 25.98 0.77 4.81
CA VAL A 153 25.41 2.12 4.81
C VAL A 153 25.69 2.82 3.49
N GLU A 154 26.85 2.55 2.89
CA GLU A 154 27.25 3.08 1.58
C GLU A 154 26.30 2.62 0.48
N GLN A 155 25.90 1.35 0.50
CA GLN A 155 24.92 0.81 -0.45
C GLN A 155 23.54 1.43 -0.22
N THR A 156 23.14 1.59 1.05
CA THR A 156 21.86 2.23 1.41
C THR A 156 21.82 3.68 0.94
N VAL A 157 22.92 4.42 1.10
CA VAL A 157 23.06 5.81 0.64
C VAL A 157 23.08 5.87 -0.89
N ALA A 158 23.73 4.92 -1.58
CA ALA A 158 23.75 4.89 -3.04
C ALA A 158 22.36 4.58 -3.65
N GLU A 159 21.56 3.73 -2.99
CA GLU A 159 20.23 3.33 -3.48
C GLU A 159 19.11 4.30 -3.07
N LEU A 160 19.13 4.82 -1.83
CA LEU A 160 18.07 5.66 -1.27
C LEU A 160 18.43 7.16 -1.24
N GLY A 161 19.70 7.51 -1.39
CA GLY A 161 20.21 8.85 -1.18
C GLY A 161 20.47 9.18 0.31
N GLU A 162 21.20 10.27 0.56
CA GLU A 162 21.33 10.86 1.90
C GLU A 162 20.09 11.71 2.24
N GLY A 163 19.63 11.67 3.49
CA GLY A 163 18.44 12.40 3.96
C GLY A 163 17.45 11.50 4.70
N ARG A 164 16.35 12.07 5.22
CA ARG A 164 15.26 11.32 5.90
C ARG A 164 15.72 10.37 7.03
N GLY A 165 16.79 10.74 7.75
CA GLY A 165 17.37 9.92 8.82
C GLY A 165 18.46 8.94 8.36
N ILE A 166 18.80 8.90 7.07
CA ILE A 166 19.92 8.14 6.50
C ILE A 166 21.08 9.10 6.25
N TYR A 167 22.19 8.88 6.97
CA TYR A 167 23.37 9.74 6.88
C TYR A 167 24.59 8.89 6.57
N GLY A 168 25.28 9.23 5.49
CA GLY A 168 26.56 8.61 5.17
C GLY A 168 27.66 9.03 6.15
N PRO A 169 28.77 8.28 6.22
CA PRO A 169 29.92 8.65 7.04
C PRO A 169 30.43 10.06 6.64
N GLY A 170 30.78 10.88 7.62
CA GLY A 170 31.26 12.26 7.40
C GLY A 170 30.18 13.29 7.05
N TYR A 171 28.88 12.95 7.19
CA TYR A 171 27.77 13.88 6.89
C TYR A 171 27.86 15.19 7.69
N ASP A 172 28.19 15.13 8.99
CA ASP A 172 28.30 16.31 9.84
C ASP A 172 29.45 17.24 9.43
N GLU A 173 30.56 16.68 8.95
CA GLU A 173 31.71 17.45 8.45
C GLU A 173 31.34 18.16 7.14
N ARG A 174 30.80 17.43 6.16
CA ARG A 174 30.28 18.02 4.91
C ARG A 174 29.22 19.08 5.18
N ARG A 175 28.36 18.88 6.20
CA ARG A 175 27.34 19.85 6.59
C ARG A 175 27.95 21.10 7.21
N ARG A 176 28.96 20.95 8.09
CA ARG A 176 29.69 22.08 8.68
C ARG A 176 30.43 22.89 7.61
N GLU A 177 31.07 22.22 6.66
CA GLU A 177 31.74 22.86 5.52
C GLU A 177 30.75 23.69 4.69
N ARG A 178 29.59 23.12 4.32
CA ARG A 178 28.54 23.87 3.61
C ARG A 178 28.01 25.08 4.38
N ILE A 179 27.86 24.96 5.71
CA ILE A 179 27.44 26.08 6.56
C ILE A 179 28.53 27.16 6.63
N LYS A 180 29.79 26.76 6.72
CA LYS A 180 30.94 27.66 6.75
C LYS A 180 31.10 28.42 5.43
N GLU A 181 31.06 27.72 4.28
CA GLU A 181 31.13 28.35 2.96
C GLU A 181 30.04 29.40 2.77
N ARG A 182 28.82 29.13 3.25
CA ARG A 182 27.72 30.10 3.24
C ARG A 182 28.01 31.34 4.08
N TYR A 183 28.52 31.15 5.30
CA TYR A 183 28.86 32.25 6.19
C TYR A 183 29.99 33.12 5.60
N ASP A 184 31.02 32.48 5.05
CA ASP A 184 32.14 33.17 4.39
C ASP A 184 31.66 33.99 3.18
N LEU A 185 30.72 33.46 2.38
CA LEU A 185 30.09 34.22 1.29
C LEU A 185 29.26 35.41 1.79
N GLN A 186 28.49 35.25 2.87
CA GLN A 186 27.75 36.36 3.49
C GLN A 186 28.69 37.47 3.97
N GLN A 187 29.80 37.09 4.59
CA GLN A 187 30.81 38.03 5.08
C GLN A 187 31.48 38.76 3.92
N ARG A 188 31.84 38.07 2.83
CA ARG A 188 32.40 38.68 1.61
C ARG A 188 31.45 39.69 0.98
N ILE A 189 30.15 39.36 0.87
CA ILE A 189 29.13 40.28 0.34
C ILE A 189 29.01 41.52 1.22
N SER A 190 29.09 41.38 2.54
CA SER A 190 29.06 42.50 3.48
C SER A 190 30.31 43.40 3.36
N GLN A 191 31.47 42.82 3.03
CA GLN A 191 32.73 43.54 2.86
C GLN A 191 32.85 44.28 1.52
N LEU A 192 32.06 43.94 0.49
CA LEU A 192 32.06 44.63 -0.81
C LEU A 192 31.85 46.14 -0.69
N GLY A 193 31.11 46.59 0.32
CA GLY A 193 30.90 48.02 0.58
C GLY A 193 32.17 48.78 1.01
N ASN A 194 33.17 48.08 1.58
CA ASN A 194 34.38 48.67 2.15
C ASN A 194 35.58 48.65 1.17
N LEU A 195 35.53 47.88 0.09
CA LEU A 195 36.62 47.82 -0.91
C LEU A 195 36.64 49.11 -1.73
N SER A 196 37.82 49.62 -2.12
CA SER A 196 37.96 50.85 -2.91
C SER A 196 37.30 50.73 -4.29
N LEU A 197 36.69 51.83 -4.78
CA LEU A 197 36.16 51.93 -6.16
C LEU A 197 37.30 52.07 -7.20
N VAL A 198 38.50 52.43 -6.75
CA VAL A 198 39.65 52.72 -7.61
C VAL A 198 40.50 51.45 -7.74
N GLY A 199 40.53 50.86 -8.94
CA GLY A 199 41.43 49.75 -9.26
C GLY A 199 40.76 48.46 -9.75
N GLY A 200 39.44 48.39 -9.89
CA GLY A 200 38.74 47.19 -10.38
C GLY A 200 38.55 46.08 -9.35
N GLU A 201 39.25 46.12 -8.22
CA GLU A 201 39.18 45.11 -7.15
C GLU A 201 37.75 44.86 -6.63
N ARG A 202 36.93 45.92 -6.53
CA ARG A 202 35.51 45.78 -6.15
C ARG A 202 34.68 45.07 -7.23
N GLN A 203 34.99 45.31 -8.50
CA GLN A 203 34.33 44.67 -9.63
C GLN A 203 34.71 43.18 -9.68
N ASP A 204 35.99 42.85 -9.52
CA ASP A 204 36.48 41.47 -9.47
C ASP A 204 35.90 40.69 -8.29
N ALA A 205 35.80 41.32 -7.11
CA ALA A 205 35.17 40.72 -5.93
C ALA A 205 33.66 40.51 -6.13
N THR A 206 32.99 41.42 -6.86
CA THR A 206 31.57 41.28 -7.20
C THR A 206 31.35 40.13 -8.17
N ASP A 207 32.19 40.02 -9.20
CA ASP A 207 32.11 38.98 -10.21
C ASP A 207 32.43 37.60 -9.61
N HIS A 208 33.38 37.53 -8.67
CA HIS A 208 33.63 36.31 -7.88
C HIS A 208 32.43 35.91 -7.02
N CYS A 209 31.76 36.86 -6.35
CA CYS A 209 30.54 36.58 -5.58
C CYS A 209 29.38 36.11 -6.48
N LEU A 210 29.21 36.71 -7.66
CA LEU A 210 28.21 36.29 -8.64
C LEU A 210 28.48 34.88 -9.17
N ALA A 211 29.74 34.57 -9.49
CA ALA A 211 30.14 33.24 -9.95
C ALA A 211 29.90 32.17 -8.88
N SER A 212 30.23 32.47 -7.62
CA SER A 212 30.00 31.53 -6.50
C SER A 212 28.52 31.34 -6.17
N ILE A 213 27.69 32.39 -6.23
CA ILE A 213 26.23 32.27 -6.11
C ILE A 213 25.66 31.42 -7.25
N THR A 214 26.12 31.63 -8.49
CA THR A 214 25.65 30.89 -9.66
C THR A 214 26.02 29.41 -9.58
N ARG A 215 27.26 29.09 -9.17
CA ARG A 215 27.69 27.70 -8.90
C ARG A 215 26.80 27.03 -7.87
N LEU A 216 26.59 27.67 -6.72
CA LEU A 216 25.75 27.13 -5.65
C LEU A 216 24.28 27.00 -6.06
N SER A 217 23.77 27.92 -6.87
CA SER A 217 22.42 27.85 -7.42
C SER A 217 22.26 26.65 -8.35
N ASN A 218 23.25 26.38 -9.20
CA ASN A 218 23.24 25.22 -10.11
C ASN A 218 23.39 23.91 -9.34
N GLU A 219 24.28 23.83 -8.35
CA GLU A 219 24.42 22.64 -7.50
C GLU A 219 23.12 22.32 -6.73
N VAL A 220 22.39 23.35 -6.29
CA VAL A 220 21.07 23.16 -5.66
C VAL A 220 20.02 22.75 -6.67
N ALA A 221 20.01 23.31 -7.88
CA ALA A 221 19.10 22.91 -8.95
C ALA A 221 19.32 21.45 -9.39
N ASP A 222 20.58 21.05 -9.58
CA ASP A 222 20.95 19.68 -9.90
C ASP A 222 20.60 18.72 -8.75
N ALA A 223 20.76 19.17 -7.49
CA ALA A 223 20.36 18.39 -6.33
C ALA A 223 18.84 18.26 -6.19
N THR A 224 18.05 19.27 -6.60
CA THR A 224 16.58 19.25 -6.43
C THR A 224 15.90 18.13 -7.21
N ASP A 225 16.49 17.67 -8.31
CA ASP A 225 15.95 16.58 -9.12
C ASP A 225 16.03 15.22 -8.42
N TYR A 226 16.98 15.06 -7.51
CA TYR A 226 17.16 13.83 -6.71
C TYR A 226 16.53 13.93 -5.31
N LEU A 227 16.02 15.11 -4.95
CA LEU A 227 15.47 15.39 -3.62
C LEU A 227 13.95 15.18 -3.58
N PRO A 228 13.44 14.45 -2.59
CA PRO A 228 12.00 14.25 -2.44
C PRO A 228 11.25 15.51 -1.97
N ALA A 229 9.94 15.58 -2.24
CA ALA A 229 9.07 16.74 -1.98
C ALA A 229 9.16 17.36 -0.57
N TYR A 230 9.43 16.56 0.47
CA TYR A 230 9.60 17.07 1.83
C TYR A 230 10.89 17.89 1.99
N ASP A 231 12.00 17.40 1.44
CA ASP A 231 13.28 18.11 1.46
C ASP A 231 13.29 19.25 0.45
N GLN A 232 12.53 19.16 -0.66
CA GLN A 232 12.29 20.31 -1.55
C GLN A 232 11.77 21.53 -0.78
N ARG A 233 11.04 21.35 0.34
CA ARG A 233 10.62 22.48 1.18
C ARG A 233 11.79 23.11 1.94
N THR A 234 12.68 22.31 2.53
CA THR A 234 13.91 22.79 3.18
C THR A 234 14.86 23.45 2.19
N TYR A 235 15.01 22.86 0.99
CA TYR A 235 15.77 23.43 -0.10
C TYR A 235 15.07 24.64 -0.75
N SER A 236 13.73 24.72 -0.71
CA SER A 236 12.99 25.93 -1.10
C SER A 236 13.22 27.06 -0.11
N GLN A 237 13.37 26.77 1.18
CA GLN A 237 13.81 27.75 2.17
C GLN A 237 15.27 28.15 1.92
N ALA A 238 16.14 27.20 1.51
CA ALA A 238 17.50 27.52 1.09
C ALA A 238 17.52 28.38 -0.20
N SER A 239 16.64 28.13 -1.16
CA SER A 239 16.52 28.94 -2.39
C SER A 239 15.94 30.33 -2.11
N ILE A 240 15.03 30.47 -1.14
CA ILE A 240 14.61 31.76 -0.57
C ILE A 240 15.82 32.47 0.07
N SER A 241 16.69 31.75 0.77
CA SER A 241 17.91 32.34 1.34
C SER A 241 18.94 32.77 0.29
N TRP A 242 19.08 32.03 -0.83
CA TRP A 242 19.95 32.44 -1.94
C TRP A 242 19.39 33.62 -2.72
N LYS A 243 18.06 33.67 -2.90
CA LYS A 243 17.39 34.87 -3.42
C LYS A 243 17.67 36.07 -2.52
N SER A 244 17.57 35.92 -1.20
CA SER A 244 17.94 36.99 -0.26
C SER A 244 19.41 37.39 -0.36
N LEU A 245 20.32 36.45 -0.63
CA LEU A 245 21.74 36.72 -0.84
C LEU A 245 21.99 37.50 -2.14
N SER A 246 21.26 37.14 -3.21
CA SER A 246 21.29 37.84 -4.49
C SER A 246 20.70 39.24 -4.39
N GLU A 247 19.61 39.41 -3.63
CA GLU A 247 18.99 40.70 -3.32
C GLU A 247 19.94 41.58 -2.51
N ASN A 248 20.62 41.03 -1.50
CA ASN A 248 21.64 41.74 -0.72
C ASN A 248 22.81 42.21 -1.62
N LEU A 249 23.26 41.38 -2.56
CA LEU A 249 24.30 41.76 -3.52
C LEU A 249 23.79 42.88 -4.45
N GLN A 250 22.56 42.76 -4.96
CA GLN A 250 21.94 43.81 -5.78
C GLN A 250 21.77 45.12 -5.02
N GLU A 251 21.39 45.07 -3.74
CA GLU A 251 21.26 46.24 -2.87
C GLU A 251 22.62 46.91 -2.63
N VAL A 252 23.65 46.13 -2.32
CA VAL A 252 25.03 46.64 -2.16
C VAL A 252 25.54 47.24 -3.48
N LYS A 253 25.27 46.60 -4.62
CA LYS A 253 25.60 47.10 -5.96
C LYS A 253 24.85 48.40 -6.28
N ALA A 254 23.56 48.48 -5.94
CA ALA A 254 22.74 49.68 -6.14
C ALA A 254 23.20 50.85 -5.27
N LYS A 255 23.60 50.58 -4.01
CA LYS A 255 24.20 51.58 -3.11
C LYS A 255 25.59 52.02 -3.56
N ALA A 256 26.33 51.15 -4.24
CA ALA A 256 27.69 51.40 -4.73
C ALA A 256 27.76 52.00 -6.15
N ALA A 257 26.64 52.09 -6.87
CA ALA A 257 26.61 52.65 -8.22
C ALA A 257 26.87 54.18 -8.19
N PRO A 258 27.74 54.72 -9.06
CA PRO A 258 27.95 56.15 -9.14
C PRO A 258 26.65 56.85 -9.56
N ARG A 259 26.26 57.91 -8.83
CA ARG A 259 25.08 58.72 -9.17
C ARG A 259 25.24 59.24 -10.60
N ALA A 260 24.36 58.81 -11.51
CA ALA A 260 24.38 59.22 -12.90
C ALA A 260 24.24 60.75 -13.00
N ARG A 261 25.33 61.43 -13.35
CA ARG A 261 25.29 62.85 -13.69
C ARG A 261 24.90 62.99 -15.15
N PHE A 262 23.78 63.67 -15.37
CA PHE A 262 23.33 64.31 -16.60
C PHE A 262 23.68 63.59 -17.90
N ARG A 263 22.74 62.81 -18.43
CA ARG A 263 22.77 62.34 -19.82
C ARG A 263 21.62 62.97 -20.58
N PHE A 264 21.94 63.85 -21.52
CA PHE A 264 20.98 64.44 -22.45
C PHE A 264 20.36 63.33 -23.31
N THR A 265 19.04 63.28 -23.35
CA THR A 265 18.27 62.30 -24.13
C THR A 265 18.34 62.66 -25.60
N SER A 266 19.01 61.85 -26.41
CA SER A 266 18.85 61.87 -27.87
C SER A 266 17.73 60.91 -28.23
N SER A 267 16.59 61.47 -28.63
CA SER A 267 15.47 60.75 -29.23
C SER A 267 15.88 60.17 -30.58
N LYS A 268 15.93 58.83 -30.70
CA LYS A 268 15.89 58.14 -31.99
C LYS A 268 15.01 56.88 -31.94
N ASN A 269 13.83 57.05 -32.50
CA ASN A 269 12.96 56.15 -33.29
C ASN A 269 12.84 54.66 -32.91
N SER A 270 11.61 54.34 -32.50
CA SER A 270 11.02 53.01 -32.35
C SER A 270 10.59 52.40 -33.70
N SER A 271 11.52 51.83 -34.45
CA SER A 271 11.20 50.90 -35.55
C SER A 271 12.47 50.35 -36.20
N ALA A 272 13.17 49.46 -35.50
CA ALA A 272 14.13 48.54 -36.09
C ALA A 272 14.25 47.32 -35.17
N VAL A 273 13.33 46.36 -35.33
CA VAL A 273 13.51 45.03 -34.76
C VAL A 273 14.59 44.36 -35.59
N SER A 274 15.70 44.00 -34.96
CA SER A 274 16.79 43.25 -35.60
C SER A 274 16.27 41.86 -36.00
N ILE A 275 16.72 41.33 -37.14
CA ILE A 275 16.38 39.98 -37.63
C ILE A 275 16.64 38.88 -36.58
N ASN A 276 17.59 39.11 -35.67
CA ASN A 276 17.89 38.19 -34.58
C ASN A 276 16.81 38.19 -33.47
N ASP A 277 16.15 39.33 -33.21
CA ASP A 277 15.04 39.40 -32.24
C ASP A 277 13.77 38.72 -32.77
N ALA A 278 13.52 38.79 -34.08
CA ALA A 278 12.38 38.13 -34.71
C ALA A 278 12.50 36.60 -34.74
N ALA A 279 13.73 36.07 -34.88
CA ALA A 279 13.99 34.63 -34.82
C ALA A 279 13.87 34.08 -33.38
N GLN A 280 14.28 34.87 -32.38
CA GLN A 280 14.23 34.50 -30.97
C GLN A 280 12.78 34.48 -30.43
N LEU A 281 11.93 35.43 -30.85
CA LEU A 281 10.50 35.45 -30.50
C LEU A 281 9.71 34.27 -31.11
N ALA A 282 10.14 33.73 -32.26
CA ALA A 282 9.51 32.53 -32.85
C ALA A 282 9.84 31.25 -32.05
N GLN A 283 11.07 31.16 -31.50
CA GLN A 283 11.49 30.04 -30.64
C GLN A 283 10.85 30.07 -29.24
N GLU A 284 10.56 31.25 -28.69
CA GLU A 284 9.85 31.38 -27.41
C GLU A 284 8.37 30.98 -27.51
N SER A 285 7.69 31.22 -28.64
CA SER A 285 6.28 30.81 -28.83
C SER A 285 6.08 29.29 -28.91
N LEU A 286 7.08 28.57 -29.43
CA LEU A 286 7.04 27.10 -29.58
C LEU A 286 7.38 26.37 -28.27
N SER A 287 8.19 26.99 -27.41
CA SER A 287 8.55 26.46 -26.08
C SER A 287 7.52 26.79 -24.99
N ALA A 288 6.78 27.90 -25.11
CA ALA A 288 5.66 28.23 -24.22
C ALA A 288 4.43 27.31 -24.40
N THR A 289 4.18 26.82 -25.62
CA THR A 289 3.05 25.91 -25.90
C THR A 289 3.28 24.48 -25.38
N LEU A 290 4.55 24.03 -25.30
CA LEU A 290 4.91 22.71 -24.77
C LEU A 290 5.00 22.66 -23.23
N LYS A 291 5.24 23.80 -22.55
CA LYS A 291 5.28 23.88 -21.08
C LYS A 291 3.92 24.13 -20.41
N ALA A 292 2.89 24.53 -21.15
CA ALA A 292 1.53 24.73 -20.61
C ALA A 292 0.72 23.42 -20.45
N SER A 293 1.20 22.28 -20.98
CA SER A 293 0.51 20.98 -20.87
C SER A 293 1.00 20.11 -19.69
N MET A 294 2.11 20.51 -19.04
CA MET A 294 2.76 19.72 -18.00
C MET A 294 3.16 20.62 -16.83
N LEU A 295 2.19 21.06 -16.02
CA LEU A 295 2.29 21.40 -14.57
C LEU A 295 1.20 22.41 -14.15
N SER A 296 0.15 21.92 -13.48
CA SER A 296 -0.60 22.52 -12.36
C SER A 296 -1.94 21.78 -12.25
N SER A 297 -2.32 21.08 -11.19
CA SER A 297 -2.13 21.37 -9.76
C SER A 297 -2.32 20.08 -8.95
N THR A 298 -1.34 19.76 -8.10
CA THR A 298 -1.51 18.83 -6.97
C THR A 298 -1.12 19.60 -5.72
N GLU A 299 -2.12 20.06 -4.96
CA GLU A 299 -2.15 20.42 -3.52
C GLU A 299 -3.38 21.34 -3.33
N SER A 300 -4.23 21.27 -2.31
CA SER A 300 -4.66 20.26 -1.35
C SER A 300 -5.90 20.87 -0.65
N SER A 301 -6.79 20.02 -0.11
CA SER A 301 -7.51 20.19 1.17
C SER A 301 -9.05 20.26 1.17
N LEU A 302 -9.56 19.54 2.19
CA LEU A 302 -10.85 19.58 2.87
C LEU A 302 -12.06 18.82 2.30
N ALA A 303 -12.48 17.86 3.14
CA ALA A 303 -13.80 17.27 3.17
C ALA A 303 -14.90 18.32 3.36
N THR A 304 -16.05 18.08 2.72
CA THR A 304 -17.39 18.32 3.28
C THR A 304 -18.41 17.57 2.42
N THR A 305 -19.16 16.67 3.04
CA THR A 305 -20.36 16.04 2.49
C THR A 305 -21.41 17.08 2.09
N PRO A 306 -22.24 16.78 1.08
CA PRO A 306 -23.67 16.86 1.35
C PRO A 306 -24.42 15.62 0.90
N ALA A 307 -25.32 15.19 1.77
CA ALA A 307 -26.43 14.32 1.44
C ALA A 307 -27.31 14.97 0.38
N ASN A 308 -27.68 14.24 -0.67
CA ASN A 308 -29.04 14.36 -1.18
C ASN A 308 -29.55 13.05 -1.78
N VAL A 309 -30.82 12.83 -1.45
CA VAL A 309 -31.70 11.71 -1.73
C VAL A 309 -32.19 11.80 -3.16
N MET A 310 -32.26 10.69 -3.90
CA MET A 310 -33.24 10.52 -4.97
C MET A 310 -33.78 9.08 -4.96
N THR A 311 -35.04 8.97 -4.56
CA THR A 311 -35.90 7.79 -4.60
C THR A 311 -36.68 7.77 -5.92
N PRO A 312 -36.98 6.62 -6.55
CA PRO A 312 -38.07 6.51 -7.52
C PRO A 312 -39.43 6.27 -6.81
N PRO A 313 -40.56 6.58 -7.46
CA PRO A 313 -41.88 6.66 -6.83
C PRO A 313 -42.53 5.29 -6.64
N GLY A 314 -43.43 5.22 -5.66
CA GLY A 314 -43.97 3.98 -5.10
C GLY A 314 -45.05 3.26 -5.90
N GLU A 315 -45.28 2.03 -5.46
CA GLU A 315 -46.54 1.28 -5.63
C GLU A 315 -46.87 0.58 -4.30
N GLU A 316 -48.15 0.30 -4.14
CA GLU A 316 -48.90 0.31 -2.89
C GLU A 316 -48.79 -0.96 -2.04
N SER A 317 -49.06 -0.74 -0.75
CA SER A 317 -49.39 -1.67 0.32
C SER A 317 -49.95 -3.05 -0.09
N ALA A 318 -49.24 -4.11 0.31
CA ALA A 318 -49.86 -5.37 0.69
C ALA A 318 -49.16 -5.91 1.96
N ARG A 319 -49.93 -5.99 3.04
CA ARG A 319 -49.55 -6.67 4.29
C ARG A 319 -49.45 -8.16 3.99
N ASP A 320 -48.34 -8.79 4.34
CA ASP A 320 -48.23 -10.25 4.31
C ASP A 320 -48.09 -10.80 5.74
N THR A 321 -49.08 -11.57 6.13
CA THR A 321 -49.27 -12.18 7.45
C THR A 321 -48.45 -13.45 7.53
N VAL A 322 -47.62 -13.58 8.57
CA VAL A 322 -46.91 -14.83 8.92
C VAL A 322 -47.90 -15.97 9.15
N GLY A 323 -47.87 -16.97 8.27
CA GLY A 323 -48.55 -18.26 8.45
C GLY A 323 -47.63 -19.28 9.13
N ASP A 324 -48.23 -20.12 9.97
CA ASP A 324 -47.55 -21.21 10.70
C ASP A 324 -46.97 -22.28 9.75
N LEU A 325 -45.75 -22.75 10.04
CA LEU A 325 -45.07 -23.83 9.33
C LEU A 325 -45.58 -25.21 9.78
N PRO A 326 -45.80 -26.19 8.87
CA PRO A 326 -46.16 -27.55 9.25
C PRO A 326 -44.93 -28.32 9.75
N SER A 327 -45.11 -29.13 10.80
CA SER A 327 -44.08 -30.00 11.36
C SER A 327 -44.01 -31.33 10.62
N PHE A 328 -42.93 -31.58 9.87
CA PHE A 328 -42.49 -32.95 9.57
C PHE A 328 -40.96 -33.04 9.57
N SER A 329 -40.43 -33.99 10.32
CA SER A 329 -39.00 -34.29 10.46
C SER A 329 -38.45 -34.93 9.18
N LYS A 330 -38.06 -34.11 8.21
CA LYS A 330 -37.30 -34.58 7.04
C LYS A 330 -35.82 -34.65 7.40
N ASN A 331 -35.22 -35.82 7.30
CA ASN A 331 -33.82 -36.05 7.67
C ASN A 331 -32.92 -35.69 6.47
N TYR A 332 -32.60 -34.40 6.33
CA TYR A 332 -31.90 -33.82 5.18
C TYR A 332 -30.54 -34.46 4.88
N ASN A 333 -29.88 -35.05 5.88
CA ASN A 333 -28.60 -35.73 5.71
C ASN A 333 -28.70 -37.01 4.85
N ALA A 334 -29.86 -37.68 4.86
CA ALA A 334 -30.07 -38.90 4.09
C ALA A 334 -30.39 -38.59 2.60
N GLU A 335 -31.15 -37.54 2.31
CA GLU A 335 -31.42 -37.11 0.91
C GLU A 335 -30.15 -36.53 0.23
N MET A 336 -29.25 -35.89 0.98
CA MET A 336 -27.98 -35.37 0.47
C MET A 336 -26.97 -36.46 0.08
N ALA A 337 -27.06 -37.65 0.68
CA ALA A 337 -26.21 -38.79 0.29
C ALA A 337 -26.69 -39.47 -1.01
N SER A 338 -27.98 -39.33 -1.37
CA SER A 338 -28.58 -39.98 -2.52
C SER A 338 -28.71 -39.12 -3.79
N ALA A 339 -28.41 -37.82 -3.72
CA ALA A 339 -28.63 -36.90 -4.84
C ALA A 339 -27.39 -36.76 -5.75
N SER A 340 -27.48 -37.29 -6.98
CA SER A 340 -26.48 -37.11 -8.03
C SER A 340 -26.72 -35.81 -8.81
N GLY A 341 -26.16 -34.70 -8.34
CA GLY A 341 -26.18 -33.40 -9.05
C GLY A 341 -25.15 -32.40 -8.47
N PRO A 342 -24.64 -31.43 -9.26
CA PRO A 342 -23.56 -30.55 -8.84
C PRO A 342 -24.13 -29.36 -8.04
N ILE A 343 -24.33 -29.55 -6.73
CA ILE A 343 -24.69 -28.47 -5.80
C ILE A 343 -23.45 -28.09 -4.99
N ARG A 344 -23.11 -26.80 -5.01
CA ARG A 344 -21.95 -26.21 -4.33
C ARG A 344 -22.08 -26.38 -2.82
N LYS A 345 -21.10 -27.07 -2.22
CA LYS A 345 -20.85 -27.09 -0.77
C LYS A 345 -20.48 -25.67 -0.30
N PRO A 346 -20.98 -25.16 0.84
CA PRO A 346 -20.41 -23.96 1.45
C PRO A 346 -18.95 -24.28 1.81
N SER A 347 -18.02 -23.66 1.09
CA SER A 347 -16.59 -23.90 1.23
C SER A 347 -16.07 -23.17 2.47
N PHE A 348 -15.95 -23.88 3.59
CA PHE A 348 -15.03 -23.49 4.68
C PHE A 348 -13.56 -23.82 4.33
N SER A 349 -13.28 -24.19 3.07
CA SER A 349 -11.96 -24.67 2.64
C SER A 349 -11.02 -23.56 2.18
N GLU A 350 -11.49 -22.31 2.04
CA GLU A 350 -10.71 -21.19 1.47
C GLU A 350 -10.52 -20.00 2.43
N ALA A 351 -11.21 -19.94 3.57
CA ALA A 351 -11.04 -18.84 4.52
C ALA A 351 -9.72 -18.99 5.28
N SER A 352 -8.82 -18.02 5.13
CA SER A 352 -7.53 -17.97 5.84
C SER A 352 -7.58 -17.26 7.19
N THR A 353 -8.67 -16.53 7.48
CA THR A 353 -8.85 -15.71 8.68
C THR A 353 -10.24 -15.92 9.30
N ILE A 354 -10.33 -15.76 10.61
CA ILE A 354 -11.59 -15.82 11.37
C ILE A 354 -11.99 -14.39 11.72
N ASN A 355 -13.15 -13.94 11.22
CA ASN A 355 -13.68 -12.61 11.51
C ASN A 355 -15.14 -12.70 11.96
N ILE A 356 -15.40 -12.38 13.24
CA ILE A 356 -16.73 -12.40 13.84
C ILE A 356 -17.10 -10.95 14.19
N THR A 357 -18.16 -10.42 13.58
CA THR A 357 -18.51 -9.00 13.74
C THR A 357 -20.00 -8.73 13.87
N GLY A 358 -20.38 -7.82 14.77
CA GLY A 358 -21.72 -7.24 14.79
C GLY A 358 -22.83 -8.16 15.32
N HIS A 359 -22.49 -9.12 16.17
CA HIS A 359 -23.48 -10.04 16.76
C HIS A 359 -23.90 -9.64 18.16
N THR A 360 -25.15 -9.93 18.49
CA THR A 360 -25.74 -9.68 19.80
C THR A 360 -26.49 -10.91 20.31
N GLY A 361 -26.27 -11.33 21.55
CA GLY A 361 -27.04 -12.42 22.17
C GLY A 361 -26.78 -13.81 21.58
N LEU A 362 -25.57 -14.07 21.05
CA LEU A 362 -25.24 -15.34 20.39
C LEU A 362 -24.17 -16.13 21.13
N HIS A 363 -24.37 -17.45 21.16
CA HIS A 363 -23.37 -18.42 21.59
C HIS A 363 -22.74 -19.08 20.36
N ILE A 364 -21.48 -18.75 20.08
CA ILE A 364 -20.73 -19.15 18.89
C ILE A 364 -19.58 -20.05 19.34
N ILE A 365 -19.61 -21.32 18.94
CA ILE A 365 -18.51 -22.26 19.15
C ILE A 365 -17.93 -22.61 17.78
N LEU A 366 -16.63 -22.38 17.60
CA LEU A 366 -15.97 -22.70 16.34
C LEU A 366 -15.60 -24.19 16.27
N PRO A 367 -15.96 -24.89 15.17
CA PRO A 367 -15.60 -26.29 14.99
C PRO A 367 -14.11 -26.45 14.67
N SER A 368 -13.57 -27.65 14.87
CA SER A 368 -12.17 -27.99 14.55
C SER A 368 -11.79 -27.77 13.08
N SER A 369 -12.77 -27.76 12.17
CA SER A 369 -12.56 -27.42 10.75
C SER A 369 -12.09 -25.97 10.54
N ALA A 370 -12.35 -25.06 11.50
CA ALA A 370 -11.89 -23.68 11.46
C ALA A 370 -10.38 -23.53 11.76
N SER A 371 -9.68 -24.60 12.14
CA SER A 371 -8.20 -24.60 12.33
C SER A 371 -7.42 -24.17 11.09
N ARG A 372 -8.01 -24.25 9.89
CA ARG A 372 -7.40 -23.81 8.63
C ARG A 372 -7.41 -22.29 8.44
N ALA A 373 -8.21 -21.57 9.22
CA ALA A 373 -8.44 -20.13 9.14
C ALA A 373 -7.71 -19.33 10.25
N THR A 374 -6.70 -19.93 10.90
CA THR A 374 -5.99 -19.32 12.03
C THR A 374 -4.83 -18.41 11.61
N SER A 375 -4.78 -17.92 10.36
CA SER A 375 -3.75 -16.93 9.99
C SER A 375 -3.93 -15.63 10.77
N SER A 376 -5.16 -15.23 11.08
CA SER A 376 -5.48 -14.12 11.99
C SER A 376 -6.91 -14.25 12.50
N GLY A 377 -7.15 -13.83 13.74
CA GLY A 377 -8.47 -13.74 14.36
C GLY A 377 -8.87 -12.29 14.62
N ALA A 378 -10.09 -11.92 14.24
CA ALA A 378 -10.67 -10.61 14.53
C ALA A 378 -12.09 -10.79 15.09
N ILE A 379 -12.33 -10.29 16.31
CA ILE A 379 -13.66 -10.25 16.91
C ILE A 379 -14.00 -8.81 17.19
N THR A 380 -15.09 -8.33 16.59
CA THR A 380 -15.46 -6.91 16.70
C THR A 380 -16.95 -6.70 16.95
N LYS A 381 -17.31 -5.63 17.67
CA LYS A 381 -18.71 -5.19 17.83
C LYS A 381 -19.63 -6.31 18.36
N LEU A 382 -19.27 -6.94 19.46
CA LEU A 382 -20.09 -7.96 20.11
C LEU A 382 -20.79 -7.42 21.35
N ASN A 383 -22.02 -7.86 21.61
CA ASN A 383 -22.76 -7.50 22.81
C ASN A 383 -23.58 -8.70 23.35
N GLY A 384 -23.33 -9.13 24.59
CA GLY A 384 -24.09 -10.25 25.15
C GLY A 384 -23.78 -11.58 24.46
N CYS A 385 -22.54 -11.80 24.01
CA CYS A 385 -22.18 -12.99 23.24
C CYS A 385 -21.21 -13.89 24.00
N ILE A 386 -21.25 -15.17 23.69
CA ILE A 386 -20.23 -16.15 24.11
C ILE A 386 -19.55 -16.65 22.85
N VAL A 387 -18.23 -16.52 22.75
CA VAL A 387 -17.45 -16.97 21.60
C VAL A 387 -16.34 -17.90 22.06
N ASP A 388 -16.35 -19.13 21.57
CA ASP A 388 -15.33 -20.13 21.83
C ASP A 388 -14.54 -20.49 20.57
N MET A 389 -13.25 -20.17 20.60
CA MET A 389 -12.25 -20.46 19.56
C MET A 389 -11.11 -21.37 20.09
N SER A 390 -11.28 -22.00 21.24
CA SER A 390 -10.27 -22.89 21.84
C SER A 390 -9.95 -24.07 20.92
N VAL A 391 -10.98 -24.81 20.47
CA VAL A 391 -10.86 -26.04 19.67
C VAL A 391 -10.05 -25.86 18.37
N PRO A 392 -10.30 -24.84 17.53
CA PRO A 392 -9.51 -24.58 16.32
C PRO A 392 -8.01 -24.36 16.59
N THR A 393 -7.65 -23.83 17.76
CA THR A 393 -6.27 -23.41 18.08
C THR A 393 -5.45 -24.46 18.82
N ALA A 394 -6.08 -25.55 19.27
CA ALA A 394 -5.43 -26.54 20.13
C ALA A 394 -4.40 -27.44 19.42
N ASN A 395 -4.65 -27.83 18.16
CA ASN A 395 -3.84 -28.82 17.43
C ASN A 395 -2.74 -28.20 16.55
N GLY A 396 -1.85 -27.39 17.14
CA GLY A 396 -0.69 -26.84 16.43
C GLY A 396 -1.02 -25.80 15.35
N ALA A 397 -2.21 -25.20 15.42
CA ALA A 397 -2.67 -24.15 14.51
C ALA A 397 -3.01 -22.85 15.26
N PRO A 398 -2.07 -22.25 16.02
CA PRO A 398 -2.34 -20.99 16.73
C PRO A 398 -2.62 -19.83 15.80
N PHE A 399 -3.34 -18.83 16.31
CA PHE A 399 -3.46 -17.56 15.62
C PHE A 399 -2.11 -16.85 15.51
N ALA A 400 -1.74 -16.38 14.30
CA ALA A 400 -0.55 -15.54 14.17
C ALA A 400 -0.72 -14.18 14.86
N GLY A 401 -1.96 -13.69 14.98
CA GLY A 401 -2.33 -12.49 15.72
C GLY A 401 -3.83 -12.40 15.93
N LEU A 402 -4.23 -11.77 17.03
CA LEU A 402 -5.63 -11.62 17.45
C LEU A 402 -5.98 -10.15 17.69
N SER A 403 -7.13 -9.72 17.18
CA SER A 403 -7.70 -8.40 17.46
C SER A 403 -9.10 -8.52 18.05
N LEU A 404 -9.29 -8.02 19.26
CA LEU A 404 -10.58 -7.91 19.93
C LEU A 404 -10.95 -6.43 20.03
N LYS A 405 -12.08 -6.01 19.46
CA LYS A 405 -12.47 -4.60 19.43
C LYS A 405 -13.95 -4.35 19.72
N ASN A 406 -14.27 -3.41 20.60
CA ASN A 406 -15.65 -2.98 20.88
C ASN A 406 -16.54 -4.17 21.30
N ILE A 407 -16.22 -4.83 22.40
CA ILE A 407 -16.96 -6.00 22.91
C ILE A 407 -17.54 -5.63 24.27
N LYS A 408 -18.83 -5.92 24.49
CA LYS A 408 -19.53 -5.62 25.73
C LYS A 408 -20.30 -6.82 26.27
N HIS A 409 -20.40 -6.98 27.58
CA HIS A 409 -21.23 -8.03 28.22
C HIS A 409 -21.00 -9.43 27.64
N SER A 410 -19.76 -9.78 27.27
CA SER A 410 -19.48 -10.99 26.49
C SER A 410 -18.37 -11.82 27.12
N LEU A 411 -18.38 -13.12 26.83
CA LEU A 411 -17.30 -14.06 27.14
C LEU A 411 -16.59 -14.44 25.84
N VAL A 412 -15.27 -14.26 25.78
CA VAL A 412 -14.47 -14.64 24.61
C VAL A 412 -13.34 -15.57 25.02
N ILE A 413 -13.43 -16.82 24.58
CA ILE A 413 -12.37 -17.82 24.70
C ILE A 413 -11.59 -17.83 23.38
N ALA A 414 -10.47 -17.13 23.34
CA ALA A 414 -9.72 -16.90 22.12
C ALA A 414 -8.76 -18.04 21.77
N GLY A 415 -8.41 -18.90 22.73
CA GLY A 415 -7.47 -20.00 22.54
C GLY A 415 -6.00 -19.53 22.44
N HIS A 416 -5.21 -20.25 21.64
CA HIS A 416 -3.77 -20.04 21.50
C HIS A 416 -3.40 -19.07 20.37
N VAL A 417 -2.60 -18.05 20.69
CA VAL A 417 -2.09 -17.00 19.81
C VAL A 417 -0.56 -17.02 19.85
N ALA A 418 0.10 -17.30 18.73
CA ALA A 418 1.56 -17.33 18.63
C ALA A 418 2.19 -15.92 18.64
N GLY A 419 1.42 -14.91 18.22
CA GLY A 419 1.88 -13.52 18.12
C GLY A 419 1.38 -12.62 19.25
N ALA A 420 0.84 -11.46 18.86
CA ALA A 420 0.30 -10.47 19.78
C ALA A 420 -1.24 -10.49 19.77
N ALA A 421 -1.83 -10.29 20.94
CA ALA A 421 -3.26 -10.04 21.10
C ALA A 421 -3.47 -8.55 21.40
N HIS A 422 -4.22 -7.89 20.52
CA HIS A 422 -4.62 -6.50 20.66
C HIS A 422 -6.07 -6.43 21.10
N ILE A 423 -6.29 -5.89 22.29
CA ILE A 423 -7.59 -5.84 22.95
C ILE A 423 -7.95 -4.37 23.14
N THR A 424 -9.07 -3.92 22.57
CA THR A 424 -9.43 -2.49 22.59
C THR A 424 -10.92 -2.27 22.78
N GLY A 425 -11.32 -1.37 23.68
CA GLY A 425 -12.73 -1.01 23.83
C GLY A 425 -13.58 -2.16 24.37
N ILE A 426 -13.11 -2.84 25.42
CA ILE A 426 -13.82 -3.97 26.04
C ILE A 426 -14.47 -3.52 27.34
N GLU A 427 -15.75 -3.81 27.53
CA GLU A 427 -16.50 -3.39 28.72
C GLU A 427 -17.29 -4.57 29.32
N ASN A 428 -17.29 -4.72 30.65
CA ASN A 428 -18.11 -5.71 31.37
C ASN A 428 -18.01 -7.12 30.78
N SER A 429 -16.80 -7.60 30.50
CA SER A 429 -16.60 -8.83 29.71
C SER A 429 -15.49 -9.69 30.31
N ILE A 430 -15.49 -10.98 29.97
CA ILE A 430 -14.47 -11.94 30.35
C ILE A 430 -13.70 -12.37 29.10
N ILE A 431 -12.38 -12.27 29.15
CA ILE A 431 -11.50 -12.65 28.04
C ILE A 431 -10.55 -13.76 28.50
N VAL A 432 -10.47 -14.85 27.74
CA VAL A 432 -9.54 -15.96 27.97
C VAL A 432 -8.60 -16.05 26.77
N VAL A 433 -7.31 -15.86 26.98
CA VAL A 433 -6.33 -15.87 25.89
C VAL A 433 -4.95 -16.36 26.32
N THR A 434 -4.34 -17.20 25.49
CA THR A 434 -2.94 -17.58 25.61
C THR A 434 -2.16 -16.89 24.49
N SER A 435 -1.22 -16.00 24.82
CA SER A 435 -0.50 -15.21 23.82
C SER A 435 0.97 -15.01 24.18
N ARG A 436 1.80 -14.64 23.20
CA ARG A 436 3.18 -14.22 23.48
C ARG A 436 3.24 -12.79 24.01
N GLN A 437 2.37 -11.91 23.52
CA GLN A 437 2.26 -10.50 23.92
C GLN A 437 0.79 -10.11 24.01
N VAL A 438 0.43 -9.31 25.02
CA VAL A 438 -0.92 -8.76 25.18
C VAL A 438 -0.84 -7.25 25.37
N ARG A 439 -1.65 -6.53 24.60
CA ARG A 439 -1.81 -5.07 24.71
C ARG A 439 -3.29 -4.75 24.83
N MET A 440 -3.66 -4.12 25.93
CA MET A 440 -5.03 -3.69 26.20
C MET A 440 -5.13 -2.18 26.18
N HIS A 441 -6.19 -1.65 25.58
CA HIS A 441 -6.46 -0.22 25.49
C HIS A 441 -7.94 0.08 25.72
N ASP A 442 -8.29 1.12 26.47
CA ASP A 442 -9.68 1.55 26.71
C ASP A 442 -10.58 0.38 27.15
N CYS A 443 -10.17 -0.35 28.19
CA CYS A 443 -10.92 -1.49 28.73
C CYS A 443 -11.45 -1.17 30.14
N LYS A 444 -12.71 -1.54 30.42
CA LYS A 444 -13.39 -1.20 31.69
C LYS A 444 -14.12 -2.39 32.28
N ASN A 445 -13.86 -2.69 33.55
CA ASN A 445 -14.51 -3.80 34.26
C ASN A 445 -14.37 -5.13 33.51
N VAL A 446 -13.12 -5.55 33.28
CA VAL A 446 -12.79 -6.72 32.47
C VAL A 446 -12.01 -7.71 33.30
N ASP A 447 -12.46 -8.95 33.32
CA ASP A 447 -11.72 -10.08 33.89
C ASP A 447 -10.97 -10.78 32.77
N ILE A 448 -9.65 -10.90 32.91
CA ILE A 448 -8.80 -11.52 31.89
C ILE A 448 -8.07 -12.74 32.48
N TYR A 449 -8.37 -13.89 31.90
CA TYR A 449 -7.68 -15.15 32.15
C TYR A 449 -6.56 -15.26 31.11
N LEU A 450 -5.32 -15.13 31.57
CA LEU A 450 -4.17 -14.89 30.71
C LEU A 450 -3.05 -15.90 30.97
N HIS A 451 -2.51 -16.43 29.89
CA HIS A 451 -1.14 -16.95 29.86
C HIS A 451 -0.32 -16.08 28.88
N CYS A 452 0.71 -15.41 29.39
CA CYS A 452 1.53 -14.50 28.59
C CYS A 452 3.03 -14.79 28.76
N ALA A 453 3.75 -14.93 27.65
CA ALA A 453 5.20 -15.12 27.66
C ALA A 453 5.99 -13.85 28.03
N SER A 454 5.37 -12.67 27.85
CA SER A 454 5.92 -11.36 28.21
C SER A 454 5.01 -10.63 29.20
N ARG A 455 5.49 -9.51 29.73
CA ARG A 455 4.65 -8.58 30.51
C ARG A 455 3.48 -8.06 29.67
N PRO A 456 2.23 -8.18 30.14
CA PRO A 456 1.07 -7.55 29.52
C PRO A 456 1.14 -6.03 29.69
N ILE A 457 0.65 -5.29 28.69
CA ILE A 457 0.64 -3.83 28.71
C ILE A 457 -0.80 -3.34 28.70
N ILE A 458 -1.13 -2.39 29.57
CA ILE A 458 -2.44 -1.71 29.59
C ILE A 458 -2.28 -0.20 29.41
N GLU A 459 -3.27 0.42 28.78
CA GLU A 459 -3.36 1.86 28.56
C GLU A 459 -4.82 2.31 28.60
N ASP A 460 -5.14 3.43 29.27
CA ASP A 460 -6.51 3.95 29.38
C ASP A 460 -7.54 2.91 29.90
N CYS A 461 -7.09 1.96 30.72
CA CYS A 461 -7.93 0.92 31.31
C CYS A 461 -8.39 1.29 32.73
N SER A 462 -9.51 0.72 33.18
CA SER A 462 -9.97 0.85 34.57
C SER A 462 -10.65 -0.43 35.07
N ASN A 463 -10.36 -0.82 36.31
CA ASN A 463 -10.88 -2.05 36.93
C ASN A 463 -10.65 -3.30 36.06
N VAL A 464 -9.43 -3.52 35.60
CA VAL A 464 -9.04 -4.75 34.88
C VAL A 464 -8.45 -5.75 35.86
N ARG A 465 -8.94 -6.99 35.88
CA ARG A 465 -8.53 -8.01 36.85
C ARG A 465 -7.91 -9.19 36.14
N PHE A 466 -6.67 -9.53 36.50
CA PHE A 466 -5.90 -10.59 35.86
C PHE A 466 -5.95 -11.88 36.67
N SER A 467 -6.08 -13.01 35.98
CA SER A 467 -6.06 -14.37 36.53
C SER A 467 -5.19 -15.27 35.65
N PRO A 468 -4.55 -16.33 36.17
CA PRO A 468 -4.00 -17.37 35.33
C PRO A 468 -5.13 -18.08 34.56
N ILE A 469 -4.78 -18.68 33.42
CA ILE A 469 -5.70 -19.49 32.62
C ILE A 469 -6.10 -20.77 33.38
N PRO A 470 -7.36 -21.24 33.22
CA PRO A 470 -7.82 -22.50 33.83
C PRO A 470 -7.14 -23.71 33.18
N ASN A 471 -7.06 -24.83 33.90
CA ASN A 471 -6.28 -25.98 33.48
C ASN A 471 -6.82 -26.63 32.20
N SER A 472 -8.15 -26.66 32.01
CA SER A 472 -8.81 -27.16 30.80
C SER A 472 -8.45 -26.41 29.52
N GLN A 473 -8.01 -25.14 29.63
CA GLN A 473 -7.67 -24.27 28.50
C GLN A 473 -6.15 -24.09 28.35
N ASN A 474 -5.34 -24.76 29.18
CA ASN A 474 -3.89 -24.66 29.14
C ASN A 474 -3.30 -25.62 28.10
N VAL A 475 -3.11 -25.11 26.88
CA VAL A 475 -2.56 -25.87 25.73
C VAL A 475 -1.04 -25.64 25.55
N THR A 476 -0.39 -24.91 26.46
CA THR A 476 1.00 -24.47 26.31
C THR A 476 2.03 -25.42 26.92
N ASP A 477 3.20 -25.53 26.27
CA ASP A 477 4.38 -26.19 26.83
C ASP A 477 4.83 -25.49 28.12
N GLU A 478 4.98 -26.24 29.21
CA GLU A 478 5.45 -25.78 30.54
C GLU A 478 6.83 -25.08 30.54
N SER A 479 7.52 -25.08 29.40
CA SER A 479 8.83 -24.44 29.21
C SER A 479 8.79 -22.91 29.15
N ILE A 480 7.62 -22.30 28.87
CA ILE A 480 7.49 -20.84 28.73
C ILE A 480 7.08 -20.23 30.07
N LYS A 481 7.91 -19.33 30.60
CA LYS A 481 7.60 -18.60 31.84
C LYS A 481 6.37 -17.71 31.66
N ASN A 482 5.32 -18.00 32.42
CA ASN A 482 4.09 -17.21 32.44
C ASN A 482 4.30 -15.92 33.27
N GLN A 483 3.97 -14.76 32.69
CA GLN A 483 4.12 -13.42 33.27
C GLN A 483 2.78 -12.67 33.35
N TRP A 484 1.67 -13.40 33.47
CA TRP A 484 0.31 -12.84 33.54
C TRP A 484 0.09 -11.83 34.68
N ASP A 485 0.89 -11.91 35.75
CA ASP A 485 0.82 -11.10 36.97
C ASP A 485 1.72 -9.85 36.93
N GLN A 486 2.57 -9.70 35.92
CA GLN A 486 3.50 -8.57 35.77
C GLN A 486 3.01 -7.58 34.71
N VAL A 487 1.95 -6.84 35.04
CA VAL A 487 1.29 -5.91 34.11
C VAL A 487 1.90 -4.51 34.19
N ASP A 488 2.29 -3.97 33.04
CA ASP A 488 2.81 -2.61 32.91
C ASP A 488 1.68 -1.65 32.47
N ASP A 489 1.37 -0.65 33.31
CA ASP A 489 0.40 0.42 32.99
C ASP A 489 1.15 1.65 32.45
N PHE A 490 0.97 1.93 31.15
CA PHE A 490 1.72 2.98 30.46
C PHE A 490 1.35 4.40 30.90
N LYS A 491 0.13 4.60 31.40
CA LYS A 491 -0.35 5.93 31.80
C LYS A 491 -0.11 6.22 33.29
N TRP A 492 0.33 5.22 34.05
CA TRP A 492 0.65 5.35 35.47
C TRP A 492 2.14 5.62 35.67
N LEU A 493 2.51 6.90 35.78
CA LEU A 493 3.91 7.35 35.91
C LEU A 493 4.47 7.26 37.34
N LYS A 494 3.70 6.73 38.30
CA LYS A 494 4.15 6.60 39.70
C LYS A 494 4.81 5.24 39.93
N ALA A 495 5.70 5.16 40.91
CA ALA A 495 6.37 3.91 41.30
C ALA A 495 5.44 2.95 42.09
N GLU A 496 4.32 3.44 42.58
CA GLU A 496 3.31 2.65 43.30
C GLU A 496 2.50 1.77 42.33
N HIS A 497 1.85 0.73 42.86
CA HIS A 497 0.96 -0.14 42.08
C HIS A 497 -0.18 0.68 41.44
N SER A 498 -0.46 0.43 40.16
CA SER A 498 -1.52 1.14 39.45
C SER A 498 -2.91 0.72 39.97
N PRO A 499 -3.80 1.68 40.29
CA PRO A 499 -5.17 1.36 40.69
C PRO A 499 -6.02 0.82 39.53
N ASN A 500 -5.55 0.89 38.29
CA ASN A 500 -6.31 0.51 37.10
C ASN A 500 -6.39 -1.01 36.90
N TRP A 501 -5.51 -1.76 37.54
CA TRP A 501 -5.51 -3.22 37.48
C TRP A 501 -5.26 -3.87 38.84
N SER A 502 -5.75 -5.10 38.99
CA SER A 502 -5.53 -5.93 40.17
C SER A 502 -5.51 -7.41 39.79
N ILE A 503 -5.14 -8.25 40.75
CA ILE A 503 -5.22 -9.71 40.61
C ILE A 503 -6.63 -10.14 41.01
N LEU A 504 -7.25 -11.01 40.22
CA LEU A 504 -8.54 -11.61 40.55
C LEU A 504 -8.34 -12.61 41.71
N PRO A 505 -9.00 -12.40 42.87
CA PRO A 505 -8.92 -13.31 44.01
C PRO A 505 -9.39 -14.72 43.63
N GLU A 506 -8.80 -15.74 44.25
CA GLU A 506 -9.10 -17.15 43.94
C GLU A 506 -10.58 -17.51 44.14
N GLU A 507 -11.22 -16.90 45.13
CA GLU A 507 -12.63 -17.09 45.47
C GLU A 507 -13.60 -16.55 44.40
N GLU A 508 -13.16 -15.56 43.61
CA GLU A 508 -13.96 -14.94 42.56
C GLU A 508 -13.66 -15.51 41.16
N ARG A 509 -12.70 -16.43 41.06
CA ARG A 509 -12.39 -17.12 39.81
C ARG A 509 -13.51 -18.12 39.48
N LEU A 510 -13.77 -18.29 38.19
CA LEU A 510 -14.72 -19.29 37.72
C LEU A 510 -14.16 -20.69 37.97
N GLU A 511 -14.96 -21.55 38.61
CA GLU A 511 -14.62 -22.95 38.88
C GLU A 511 -14.38 -23.73 37.58
N GLU A 512 -13.53 -24.77 37.65
CA GLU A 512 -13.15 -25.58 36.49
C GLU A 512 -14.38 -26.20 35.78
N GLU A 513 -15.39 -26.61 36.55
CA GLU A 513 -16.65 -27.19 36.06
C GLU A 513 -17.42 -26.23 35.12
N ILE A 514 -17.30 -24.91 35.33
CA ILE A 514 -17.95 -23.91 34.48
C ILE A 514 -17.35 -23.97 33.07
N TRP A 515 -16.03 -24.16 32.96
CA TRP A 515 -15.33 -24.20 31.68
C TRP A 515 -15.61 -25.46 30.88
N THR A 516 -15.79 -26.61 31.55
CA THR A 516 -16.01 -27.90 30.88
C THR A 516 -17.48 -28.20 30.61
N ASP A 517 -18.38 -27.84 31.53
CA ASP A 517 -19.76 -28.36 31.50
C ASP A 517 -20.78 -27.27 31.17
N VAL A 518 -20.54 -26.03 31.61
CA VAL A 518 -21.51 -24.93 31.44
C VAL A 518 -21.31 -24.19 30.12
N ILE A 519 -20.06 -23.82 29.81
CA ILE A 519 -19.76 -23.00 28.61
C ILE A 519 -20.02 -23.75 27.31
N PRO A 520 -19.62 -25.02 27.10
CA PRO A 520 -19.91 -25.73 25.84
C PRO A 520 -21.42 -25.91 25.56
N GLY A 521 -22.26 -25.70 26.57
CA GLY A 521 -23.71 -25.78 26.48
C GLY A 521 -24.22 -27.20 26.73
N GLY A 522 -25.22 -27.31 27.60
CA GLY A 522 -25.95 -28.55 27.87
C GLY A 522 -27.40 -28.49 27.37
N PRO A 523 -28.12 -29.62 27.31
CA PRO A 523 -29.53 -29.66 26.94
C PRO A 523 -30.34 -28.74 27.86
N GLY A 524 -30.98 -27.71 27.30
CA GLY A 524 -31.89 -26.82 28.04
C GLY A 524 -31.25 -25.64 28.79
N VAL A 525 -29.95 -25.38 28.60
CA VAL A 525 -29.28 -24.18 29.17
C VAL A 525 -29.22 -23.08 28.10
N GLY A 526 -29.86 -21.94 28.36
CA GLY A 526 -29.83 -20.78 27.46
C GLY A 526 -28.57 -19.93 27.63
N LEU A 527 -28.29 -19.06 26.65
CA LEU A 527 -27.19 -18.10 26.73
C LEU A 527 -27.26 -17.23 28.00
N ASP A 528 -28.45 -16.73 28.34
CA ASP A 528 -28.65 -15.88 29.52
C ASP A 528 -28.36 -16.62 30.83
N ASP A 529 -28.65 -17.92 30.90
CA ASP A 529 -28.33 -18.76 32.06
C ASP A 529 -26.83 -18.91 32.24
N ILE A 530 -26.09 -19.08 31.13
CA ILE A 530 -24.63 -19.16 31.15
C ILE A 530 -24.05 -17.81 31.57
N LEU A 531 -24.48 -16.71 30.94
CA LEU A 531 -24.03 -15.36 31.27
C LEU A 531 -24.32 -15.00 32.73
N LYS A 532 -25.41 -15.51 33.31
CA LYS A 532 -25.75 -15.35 34.72
C LYS A 532 -24.86 -16.18 35.65
N LYS A 533 -24.58 -17.42 35.30
CA LYS A 533 -23.67 -18.29 36.08
C LYS A 533 -22.24 -17.74 36.13
N ILE A 534 -21.78 -17.11 35.05
CA ILE A 534 -20.44 -16.48 35.00
C ILE A 534 -20.42 -15.04 35.56
N GLY A 535 -21.56 -14.51 36.02
CA GLY A 535 -21.64 -13.21 36.68
C GLY A 535 -21.61 -11.99 35.76
N LEU A 536 -21.92 -12.13 34.47
CA LEU A 536 -21.92 -11.02 33.48
C LEU A 536 -23.27 -10.30 33.34
N THR A 537 -24.37 -10.84 33.87
CA THR A 537 -25.72 -10.25 33.75
C THR A 537 -26.06 -9.20 34.83
N GLY A 538 -25.12 -8.87 35.73
CA GLY A 538 -25.41 -8.00 36.89
C GLY A 538 -24.29 -7.05 37.32
N ARG A 539 -23.34 -6.71 36.43
CA ARG A 539 -22.23 -5.78 36.71
C ARG A 539 -22.34 -4.46 35.96
#